data_AF-A0A1H7QN68-F1
#
_entry.id   AF-A0A1H7QN68-F1
#
_cell.length_a   1.000
_cell.length_b   1.000
_cell.length_c   1.000
_cell.angle_alpha   90.00
_cell.angle_beta   90.00
_cell.angle_gamma   90.00
#
_symmetry.space_group_name_H-M   'P 1'
#
loop_
_entity.id
_entity.type
_entity.pdbx_description
1 polymer ?
#
loop_
_entity_poly.entity_id
_entity_poly.type
_entity_poly.pdbx_seq_one_letter_code
_entity_poly.pdbx_strand_id
1 'polypeptide(L)'
;MKKFYSKKWWDSKEHAYAEIIDALYDVIQYCEIKKEDYGQGNGYPLEKESEFSSNYTAAFWKIKRATDVGAFVISAEAQNVLENLRERPKLNWEDNPSWDIYEEDYEAHLNSLNKIVELAKKDLGAKNA
;
A
#
# COMPACT_ATOMS: atom_id res chain seq x y z
N MET A 1 32.16 4.98 -14.96
CA MET A 1 31.16 3.90 -14.85
C MET A 1 30.48 3.83 -13.49
N LYS A 2 31.18 3.72 -12.35
CA LYS A 2 30.56 3.56 -11.00
C LYS A 2 29.46 4.59 -10.64
N LYS A 3 29.64 5.87 -10.99
CA LYS A 3 28.66 6.95 -10.72
C LYS A 3 27.32 6.81 -11.49
N PHE A 4 27.34 6.18 -12.66
CA PHE A 4 26.13 5.99 -13.48
C PHE A 4 25.28 4.84 -12.93
N TYR A 5 25.93 3.74 -12.55
CA TYR A 5 25.25 2.60 -11.90
C TYR A 5 24.67 2.98 -10.54
N SER A 6 25.38 3.78 -9.74
CA SER A 6 24.86 4.26 -8.45
C SER A 6 23.63 5.16 -8.60
N LYS A 7 23.63 6.05 -9.62
CA LYS A 7 22.47 6.90 -9.91
C LYS A 7 21.27 6.07 -10.37
N LYS A 8 21.46 5.19 -11.36
CA LYS A 8 20.38 4.33 -11.87
C LYS A 8 19.78 3.44 -10.78
N TRP A 9 20.62 2.91 -9.89
CA TRP A 9 20.18 2.14 -8.73
C TRP A 9 19.34 2.99 -7.75
N TRP A 10 19.79 4.20 -7.46
CA TRP A 10 19.07 5.13 -6.60
C TRP A 10 17.71 5.51 -7.21
N ASP A 11 17.66 5.87 -8.49
CA ASP A 11 16.43 6.19 -9.22
C ASP A 11 15.44 5.00 -9.21
N SER A 12 15.95 3.76 -9.35
CA SER A 12 15.12 2.55 -9.31
C SER A 12 14.51 2.32 -7.92
N LYS A 13 15.29 2.59 -6.87
CA LYS A 13 14.85 2.45 -5.48
C LYS A 13 13.82 3.52 -5.11
N GLU A 14 14.04 4.77 -5.51
CA GLU A 14 13.06 5.85 -5.34
C GLU A 14 11.74 5.50 -6.02
N HIS A 15 11.79 5.06 -7.27
CA HIS A 15 10.61 4.66 -8.03
C HIS A 15 9.84 3.52 -7.35
N ALA A 16 10.54 2.47 -6.90
CA ALA A 16 9.90 1.34 -6.23
C ALA A 16 9.20 1.77 -4.93
N TYR A 17 9.84 2.62 -4.12
CA TYR A 17 9.20 3.15 -2.90
C TYR A 17 7.99 4.01 -3.21
N ALA A 18 8.06 4.88 -4.23
CA ALA A 18 6.93 5.70 -4.66
C ALA A 18 5.73 4.83 -5.09
N GLU A 19 5.96 3.81 -5.93
CA GLU A 19 4.90 2.90 -6.37
C GLU A 19 4.22 2.14 -5.22
N ILE A 20 5.00 1.72 -4.21
CA ILE A 20 4.47 1.03 -3.02
C ILE A 20 3.64 2.00 -2.18
N ILE A 21 4.15 3.21 -1.95
CA ILE A 21 3.47 4.24 -1.16
C ILE A 21 2.14 4.62 -1.82
N ASP A 22 2.14 4.88 -3.13
CA ASP A 22 0.93 5.21 -3.88
C ASP A 22 -0.09 4.08 -3.82
N ALA A 23 0.34 2.83 -3.99
CA ALA A 23 -0.55 1.68 -3.90
C ALA A 23 -1.14 1.49 -2.49
N LEU A 24 -0.38 1.76 -1.43
CA LEU A 24 -0.91 1.72 -0.07
C LEU A 24 -1.95 2.82 0.16
N TYR A 25 -1.71 4.03 -0.36
CA TYR A 25 -2.69 5.13 -0.31
C TYR A 25 -3.98 4.79 -1.04
N ASP A 26 -3.91 4.23 -2.25
CA ASP A 26 -5.09 3.82 -3.03
C ASP A 26 -5.97 2.82 -2.26
N VAL A 27 -5.34 1.86 -1.54
CA VAL A 27 -6.07 0.89 -0.71
C VAL A 27 -6.70 1.56 0.52
N ILE A 28 -5.93 2.38 1.23
CA ILE A 28 -6.41 3.11 2.41
C ILE A 28 -7.62 3.97 2.05
N GLN A 29 -7.54 4.73 0.95
CA GLN A 29 -8.63 5.57 0.47
C GLN A 29 -9.89 4.75 0.15
N TYR A 30 -9.74 3.58 -0.48
CA TYR A 30 -10.87 2.70 -0.75
C TYR A 30 -11.53 2.23 0.55
N CYS A 31 -10.75 1.85 1.56
CA CYS A 31 -11.27 1.44 2.87
C CYS A 31 -11.98 2.58 3.60
N GLU A 32 -11.45 3.81 3.58
CA GLU A 32 -12.10 4.99 4.18
C GLU A 32 -13.48 5.23 3.55
N ILE A 33 -13.54 5.23 2.22
CA ILE A 33 -14.79 5.43 1.48
C ILE A 33 -15.81 4.34 1.85
N LYS A 34 -15.38 3.08 1.90
CA LYS A 34 -16.26 1.96 2.21
C LYS A 34 -16.72 1.94 3.67
N LYS A 35 -15.92 2.49 4.59
CA LYS A 35 -16.33 2.75 5.97
C LYS A 35 -17.38 3.85 6.04
N GLU A 36 -17.20 4.96 5.32
CA GLU A 36 -18.11 6.12 5.33
C GLU A 36 -19.46 5.88 4.64
N ASP A 37 -19.55 4.95 3.69
CA ASP A 37 -20.78 4.69 2.93
C ASP A 37 -21.91 4.05 3.78
N TYR A 38 -21.59 3.46 4.94
CA TYR A 38 -22.49 2.92 6.00
C TYR A 38 -23.83 2.27 5.54
N GLY A 39 -23.92 1.76 4.30
CA GLY A 39 -25.16 1.23 3.72
C GLY A 39 -26.34 2.22 3.66
N GLN A 40 -26.11 3.53 3.86
CA GLN A 40 -27.19 4.54 3.88
C GLN A 40 -27.51 5.12 2.49
N GLY A 41 -26.78 4.72 1.45
CA GLY A 41 -27.05 5.17 0.07
C GLY A 41 -26.66 6.62 -0.19
N ASN A 42 -25.88 7.24 0.70
CA ASN A 42 -25.31 8.58 0.53
C ASN A 42 -23.88 8.54 -0.01
N GLY A 43 -23.40 7.36 -0.44
CA GLY A 43 -22.07 7.14 -0.98
C GLY A 43 -21.77 7.93 -2.25
N TYR A 44 -20.57 7.73 -2.76
CA TYR A 44 -20.12 8.37 -3.99
C TYR A 44 -20.99 7.97 -5.20
N PRO A 45 -21.07 8.82 -6.25
CA PRO A 45 -21.68 8.42 -7.51
C PRO A 45 -21.06 7.12 -8.03
N LEU A 46 -21.87 6.26 -8.69
CA LEU A 46 -21.44 4.95 -9.22
C LEU A 46 -20.14 5.03 -10.05
N GLU A 47 -19.93 6.10 -10.81
CA GLU A 47 -18.71 6.32 -11.58
C GLU A 47 -17.46 6.44 -10.69
N LYS A 48 -17.57 7.18 -9.59
CA LYS A 48 -16.50 7.33 -8.61
C LYS A 48 -16.26 6.04 -7.84
N GLU A 49 -17.32 5.32 -7.46
CA GLU A 49 -17.18 4.03 -6.81
C GLU A 49 -16.45 3.00 -7.69
N SER A 50 -16.79 2.99 -8.98
CA SER A 50 -16.12 2.15 -9.99
C SER A 50 -14.63 2.52 -10.14
N GLU A 51 -14.32 3.82 -10.17
CA GLU A 51 -12.94 4.32 -10.20
C GLU A 51 -12.15 3.85 -8.98
N PHE A 52 -12.70 4.02 -7.76
CA PHE A 52 -12.04 3.59 -6.53
C PHE A 52 -11.86 2.08 -6.46
N SER A 53 -12.83 1.29 -6.92
CA SER A 53 -12.72 -0.17 -6.99
C SER A 53 -11.63 -0.64 -7.98
N SER A 54 -11.53 0.04 -9.12
CA SER A 54 -10.48 -0.20 -10.12
C SER A 54 -9.10 0.13 -9.54
N ASN A 55 -8.97 1.30 -8.89
CA ASN A 55 -7.72 1.74 -8.25
C ASN A 55 -7.31 0.78 -7.13
N TYR A 56 -8.25 0.37 -6.27
CA TYR A 56 -8.02 -0.65 -5.24
C TYR A 56 -7.47 -1.95 -5.83
N THR A 57 -8.12 -2.47 -6.89
CA THR A 57 -7.68 -3.70 -7.54
C THR A 57 -6.27 -3.57 -8.11
N ALA A 58 -5.98 -2.47 -8.81
CA ALA A 58 -4.66 -2.20 -9.37
C ALA A 58 -3.60 -2.06 -8.26
N ALA A 59 -3.91 -1.35 -7.20
CA ALA A 59 -3.05 -1.14 -6.04
C ALA A 59 -2.74 -2.44 -5.31
N PHE A 60 -3.74 -3.30 -5.10
CA PHE A 60 -3.55 -4.63 -4.53
C PHE A 60 -2.55 -5.47 -5.34
N TRP A 61 -2.66 -5.45 -6.67
CA TRP A 61 -1.71 -6.15 -7.55
C TRP A 61 -0.30 -5.52 -7.52
N LYS A 62 -0.19 -4.20 -7.38
CA LYS A 62 1.11 -3.51 -7.21
C LYS A 62 1.78 -3.92 -5.90
N ILE A 63 1.05 -3.91 -4.77
CA ILE A 63 1.57 -4.33 -3.47
C ILE A 63 2.02 -5.79 -3.53
N LYS A 64 1.20 -6.68 -4.11
CA LYS A 64 1.55 -8.09 -4.27
C LYS A 64 2.84 -8.26 -5.10
N ARG A 65 2.92 -7.58 -6.25
CA ARG A 65 4.12 -7.60 -7.08
C ARG A 65 5.34 -7.09 -6.32
N ALA A 66 5.23 -5.95 -5.63
CA ALA A 66 6.31 -5.39 -4.84
C ALA A 66 6.76 -6.34 -3.70
N THR A 67 5.84 -7.11 -3.13
CA THR A 67 6.18 -8.16 -2.17
C THR A 67 6.99 -9.28 -2.83
N ASP A 68 6.56 -9.74 -4.02
CA ASP A 68 7.16 -10.88 -4.71
C ASP A 68 8.50 -10.56 -5.41
N VAL A 69 8.68 -9.32 -5.89
CA VAL A 69 9.89 -8.91 -6.65
C VAL A 69 10.73 -7.82 -5.98
N GLY A 70 10.23 -7.23 -4.89
CA GLY A 70 10.86 -6.07 -4.24
C GLY A 70 12.19 -6.37 -3.58
N ALA A 71 12.47 -7.63 -3.24
CA ALA A 71 13.74 -8.07 -2.64
C ALA A 71 14.99 -7.57 -3.39
N PHE A 72 14.86 -7.33 -4.69
CA PHE A 72 15.93 -6.88 -5.56
C PHE A 72 16.09 -5.35 -5.65
N VAL A 73 15.20 -4.54 -5.07
CA VAL A 73 15.20 -3.07 -5.23
C VAL A 73 15.01 -2.33 -3.90
N ILE A 74 14.14 -2.83 -3.01
CA ILE A 74 13.91 -2.28 -1.67
C ILE A 74 14.73 -3.02 -0.61
N SER A 75 14.82 -2.48 0.60
CA SER A 75 15.51 -3.18 1.70
C SER A 75 14.74 -4.43 2.14
N ALA A 76 15.47 -5.40 2.72
CA ALA A 76 14.87 -6.59 3.32
C ALA A 76 13.88 -6.23 4.45
N GLU A 77 14.14 -5.14 5.20
CA GLU A 77 13.22 -4.61 6.20
C GLU A 77 11.89 -4.18 5.56
N ALA A 78 11.92 -3.47 4.43
CA ALA A 78 10.73 -3.03 3.71
C ALA A 78 9.97 -4.20 3.08
N GLN A 79 10.69 -5.18 2.52
CA GLN A 79 10.08 -6.40 2.02
C GLN A 79 9.34 -7.15 3.13
N ASN A 80 9.95 -7.31 4.30
CA ASN A 80 9.32 -7.98 5.44
C ASN A 80 8.04 -7.25 5.89
N VAL A 81 7.97 -5.92 5.82
CA VAL A 81 6.72 -5.18 6.09
C VAL A 81 5.60 -5.61 5.13
N LEU A 82 5.90 -5.72 3.82
CA LEU A 82 4.91 -6.12 2.83
C LEU A 82 4.51 -7.60 2.95
N GLU A 83 5.46 -8.48 3.29
CA GLU A 83 5.20 -9.90 3.55
C GLU A 83 4.27 -10.07 4.76
N ASN A 84 4.55 -9.37 5.86
CA ASN A 84 3.69 -9.38 7.04
C ASN A 84 2.30 -8.81 6.73
N LEU A 85 2.20 -7.74 5.92
CA LEU A 85 0.92 -7.23 5.46
C LEU A 85 0.15 -8.29 4.69
N ARG A 86 0.80 -9.02 3.78
CA ARG A 86 0.17 -10.07 2.97
C ARG A 86 -0.29 -11.27 3.80
N GLU A 87 0.53 -11.68 4.77
CA GLU A 87 0.35 -12.91 5.56
C GLU A 87 -0.45 -12.70 6.85
N ARG A 88 -0.84 -11.46 7.14
CA ARG A 88 -1.67 -11.14 8.31
C ARG A 88 -2.95 -11.99 8.35
N PRO A 89 -3.45 -12.32 9.56
CA PRO A 89 -4.81 -12.82 9.70
C PRO A 89 -5.80 -11.80 9.12
N LYS A 90 -6.79 -12.27 8.38
CA LYS A 90 -7.87 -11.44 7.82
C LYS A 90 -9.21 -11.93 8.34
N LEU A 91 -10.11 -11.00 8.61
CA LEU A 91 -11.49 -11.31 8.91
C LEU A 91 -12.18 -11.98 7.72
N ASN A 92 -13.07 -12.92 8.01
CA ASN A 92 -13.90 -13.57 7.00
C ASN A 92 -15.16 -12.73 6.73
N TRP A 93 -15.49 -12.56 5.45
CA TRP A 93 -16.69 -11.89 4.97
C TRP A 93 -18.00 -12.57 5.37
N GLU A 94 -17.98 -13.88 5.65
CA GLU A 94 -19.18 -14.61 6.08
C GLU A 94 -19.49 -14.42 7.57
N ASP A 95 -18.45 -14.21 8.38
CA ASP A 95 -18.53 -14.19 9.84
C ASP A 95 -18.50 -12.77 10.43
N ASN A 96 -18.11 -11.78 9.63
CA ASN A 96 -17.90 -10.40 10.07
C ASN A 96 -18.65 -9.42 9.18
N PRO A 97 -19.18 -8.33 9.74
CA PRO A 97 -19.76 -7.27 8.93
C PRO A 97 -18.70 -6.57 8.08
N SER A 98 -19.12 -6.03 6.93
CA SER A 98 -18.20 -5.42 5.96
C SER A 98 -17.37 -4.28 6.54
N TRP A 99 -17.92 -3.47 7.45
CA TRP A 99 -17.22 -2.33 8.04
C TRP A 99 -16.04 -2.77 8.92
N ASP A 100 -16.16 -3.87 9.66
CA ASP A 100 -15.06 -4.40 10.48
C ASP A 100 -13.91 -4.88 9.59
N ILE A 101 -14.23 -5.45 8.43
CA ILE A 101 -13.25 -5.90 7.44
C ILE A 101 -12.54 -4.71 6.81
N TYR A 102 -13.29 -3.67 6.43
CA TYR A 102 -12.71 -2.45 5.88
C TYR A 102 -11.86 -1.70 6.90
N GLU A 103 -12.26 -1.71 8.18
CA GLU A 103 -11.48 -1.13 9.27
C GLU A 103 -10.19 -1.91 9.54
N GLU A 104 -10.23 -3.24 9.59
CA GLU A 104 -9.03 -4.09 9.70
C GLU A 104 -8.06 -3.86 8.53
N ASP A 105 -8.58 -3.85 7.30
CA ASP A 105 -7.79 -3.55 6.11
C ASP A 105 -7.19 -2.14 6.19
N TYR A 106 -7.99 -1.13 6.57
CA TYR A 106 -7.50 0.24 6.73
C TYR A 106 -6.30 0.32 7.67
N GLU A 107 -6.46 -0.23 8.89
CA GLU A 107 -5.41 -0.17 9.91
C GLU A 107 -4.14 -0.92 9.48
N ALA A 108 -4.28 -2.09 8.86
CA ALA A 108 -3.16 -2.88 8.39
C ALA A 108 -2.35 -2.16 7.30
N HIS A 109 -3.03 -1.55 6.32
CA HIS A 109 -2.37 -0.82 5.24
C HIS A 109 -1.79 0.51 5.72
N LEU A 110 -2.46 1.24 6.61
CA LEU A 110 -1.94 2.47 7.21
C LEU A 110 -0.66 2.21 8.04
N ASN A 111 -0.67 1.16 8.86
CA ASN A 111 0.51 0.76 9.63
C ASN A 111 1.68 0.37 8.71
N SER A 112 1.40 -0.29 7.60
CA SER A 112 2.41 -0.67 6.61
C SER A 112 2.95 0.55 5.87
N LEU A 113 2.08 1.49 5.49
CA LEU A 113 2.46 2.77 4.87
C LEU A 113 3.43 3.54 5.75
N ASN A 114 3.10 3.72 7.02
CA ASN A 114 3.94 4.46 7.97
C ASN A 114 5.35 3.85 8.06
N LYS A 115 5.43 2.52 8.19
CA LYS A 115 6.72 1.80 8.22
C LYS A 115 7.49 1.92 6.90
N ILE A 116 6.81 1.76 5.76
CA ILE A 116 7.45 1.88 4.44
C ILE A 116 7.99 3.30 4.22
N VAL A 117 7.27 4.34 4.62
CA VAL A 117 7.73 5.73 4.52
C VAL A 117 8.99 5.96 5.37
N GLU A 118 9.04 5.44 6.58
CA GLU A 118 10.24 5.52 7.44
C GLU A 118 11.44 4.81 6.78
N LEU A 119 11.21 3.61 6.25
CA LEU A 119 12.24 2.83 5.57
C LEU A 119 12.69 3.49 4.26
N ALA A 120 11.78 4.08 3.49
CA ALA A 120 12.10 4.83 2.29
C ALA A 120 13.02 6.02 2.61
N LYS A 121 12.71 6.80 3.66
CA LYS A 121 13.55 7.91 4.12
C LYS A 121 14.96 7.44 4.48
N LYS A 122 15.05 6.36 5.28
CA LYS A 122 16.31 5.73 5.69
C LYS A 122 17.12 5.27 4.47
N ASP A 123 16.48 4.56 3.55
CA ASP A 123 17.11 3.92 2.40
C ASP A 123 17.55 4.90 1.30
N LEU A 124 16.80 5.98 1.10
CA LEU A 124 17.13 7.03 0.12
C LEU A 124 18.09 8.08 0.69
N GLY A 125 18.37 8.03 2.00
CA GLY A 125 19.22 8.99 2.68
C GLY A 125 18.57 10.37 2.84
N ALA A 126 17.23 10.43 2.80
CA ALA A 126 16.50 11.64 3.13
C ALA A 126 16.70 11.91 4.62
N LYS A 127 17.47 12.95 4.95
CA LYS A 127 17.60 13.41 6.34
C LYS A 127 16.21 13.80 6.83
N ASN A 128 15.85 13.37 8.04
CA ASN A 128 14.70 13.91 8.77
C ASN A 128 14.78 15.43 8.68
N ALA A 129 13.84 16.04 7.95
CA ALA A 129 13.68 17.48 7.88
C ALA A 129 13.10 17.99 9.21
#